data_AF-W6Q859-F1
#
_entry.id   AF-W6Q859-F1
#
_cell.length_a   1.000
_cell.length_b   1.000
_cell.length_c   1.000
_cell.angle_alpha   90.00
_cell.angle_beta   90.00
_cell.angle_gamma   90.00
#
_symmetry.space_group_name_H-M   'P 1'
#
loop_
_entity.id
_entity.type
_entity.pdbx_description
1 polymer ?
#
loop_
_entity_poly.entity_id
_entity_poly.type
_entity_poly.pdbx_seq_one_letter_code
_entity_poly.pdbx_strand_id
1 'polypeptide(L)'
;MRVSRGKFLNLLLFSPTVLAGPAAYGVCQAGCAAVVMACYSAAGFTWGATMGISAPASIVACNSAFGTCQGACASVLLAPTP
;
A
#
# COMPACT_ATOMS: atom_id res chain seq x y z
N MET A 1 0.93 -8.94 41.62
CA MET A 1 2.08 -8.33 40.92
C MET A 1 2.05 -6.82 41.14
N ARG A 2 2.92 -6.27 42.00
CA ARG A 2 3.03 -4.81 42.22
C ARG A 2 4.16 -4.28 41.35
N VAL A 3 3.83 -3.77 40.16
CA VAL A 3 4.81 -3.11 39.30
C VAL A 3 5.03 -1.70 39.84
N SER A 4 6.27 -1.41 40.24
CA SER A 4 6.64 -0.15 40.91
C SER A 4 6.40 1.05 39.98
N ARG A 5 5.83 2.14 40.52
CA ARG A 5 5.41 3.34 39.78
C ARG A 5 6.54 3.98 38.95
N GLY A 6 7.80 3.84 39.40
CA GLY A 6 8.99 4.27 38.66
C GLY A 6 9.39 3.41 37.45
N LYS A 7 8.91 2.15 37.39
CA LYS A 7 9.12 1.23 36.26
C LYS A 7 8.23 1.59 35.07
N PHE A 8 7.01 2.09 35.34
CA PHE A 8 6.09 2.59 34.32
C PHE A 8 6.56 3.89 33.67
N LEU A 9 7.15 4.80 34.46
CA LEU A 9 7.69 6.06 33.94
C LEU A 9 8.84 5.83 32.94
N ASN A 10 9.70 4.84 33.20
CA ASN A 10 10.78 4.45 32.29
C ASN A 10 10.28 3.78 31.00
N LEU A 11 9.11 3.13 31.02
CA LEU A 11 8.55 2.44 29.86
C LEU A 11 7.95 3.43 28.84
N LEU A 12 7.39 4.55 29.31
CA LEU A 12 6.83 5.60 28.46
C LEU A 12 7.91 6.39 27.69
N LEU A 13 9.11 6.53 28.27
CA LEU A 13 10.24 7.22 27.65
C LEU A 13 10.87 6.45 26.47
N PHE A 14 10.48 5.20 26.27
CA PHE A 14 10.99 4.32 25.20
C PHE A 14 9.93 3.97 24.15
N SER A 15 8.80 4.69 24.11
CA SER A 15 7.79 4.47 23.08
C SER A 15 8.27 5.03 21.73
N PRO A 16 8.49 4.19 20.70
CA PRO A 16 8.88 4.68 19.39
C PRO A 16 7.70 5.42 18.74
N THR A 17 8.00 6.46 17.96
CA THR A 17 7.02 7.10 17.08
C THR A 17 6.59 6.11 16.00
N VAL A 18 5.32 5.68 16.02
CA VAL A 18 4.76 4.79 15.00
C VAL A 18 4.34 5.62 13.79
N LEU A 19 5.11 5.54 12.70
CA LEU A 19 4.73 6.08 11.41
C LEU A 19 3.76 5.13 10.72
N ALA A 20 2.47 5.21 11.03
CA ALA A 20 1.45 4.37 10.39
C ALA A 20 1.16 4.77 8.92
N GLY A 21 1.55 5.97 8.47
CA GLY A 21 1.32 6.47 7.12
C GLY A 21 2.07 5.64 6.06
N PRO A 22 3.39 5.41 6.20
CA PRO A 22 4.13 4.51 5.33
C PRO A 22 3.59 3.07 5.29
N ALA A 23 3.15 2.54 6.45
CA ALA A 23 2.56 1.21 6.50
C ALA A 23 1.23 1.16 5.73
N ALA A 24 0.33 2.12 5.96
CA ALA A 24 -0.95 2.22 5.29
C ALA A 24 -0.80 2.48 3.77
N TYR A 25 0.19 3.30 3.38
CA TYR A 25 0.57 3.47 1.97
C TYR A 25 0.99 2.15 1.34
N GLY A 26 1.84 1.37 2.01
CA GLY A 26 2.26 0.05 1.55
C GLY A 26 1.09 -0.92 1.36
N VAL A 27 0.14 -0.94 2.31
CA VAL A 27 -1.07 -1.76 2.20
C VAL A 27 -1.94 -1.33 1.01
N CYS A 28 -2.10 -0.02 0.79
CA CYS A 28 -2.84 0.50 -0.37
C CYS A 28 -2.19 0.05 -1.69
N GLN A 29 -0.87 0.23 -1.81
CA GLN A 29 -0.15 -0.19 -3.01
C GLN A 29 -0.26 -1.70 -3.26
N ALA A 30 -0.17 -2.52 -2.20
CA ALA A 30 -0.33 -3.96 -2.29
C ALA A 30 -1.73 -4.35 -2.78
N GLY A 31 -2.77 -3.65 -2.30
CA GLY A 31 -4.14 -3.81 -2.79
C GLY A 31 -4.28 -3.48 -4.28
N CYS A 32 -3.76 -2.33 -4.71
CA CYS A 32 -3.75 -1.96 -6.13
C CYS A 32 -3.01 -3.00 -6.99
N ALA A 33 -1.88 -3.52 -6.51
CA ALA A 33 -1.09 -4.55 -7.20
C ALA A 33 -1.87 -5.88 -7.32
N ALA A 34 -2.60 -6.27 -6.28
CA ALA A 34 -3.46 -7.45 -6.32
C ALA A 34 -4.59 -7.31 -7.35
N VAL A 35 -5.21 -6.13 -7.45
CA VAL A 35 -6.29 -5.87 -8.42
C VAL A 35 -5.78 -5.88 -9.86
N VAL A 36 -4.64 -5.24 -10.15
CA VAL A 36 -4.09 -5.25 -11.53
C VAL A 36 -3.65 -6.65 -11.94
N MET A 37 -3.10 -7.44 -11.01
CA MET A 37 -2.78 -8.85 -11.24
C MET A 37 -4.02 -9.67 -11.61
N ALA A 38 -5.14 -9.46 -10.88
CA ALA A 38 -6.40 -10.11 -11.20
C ALA A 38 -6.95 -9.68 -12.58
N CYS A 39 -6.86 -8.39 -12.91
CA CYS A 39 -7.28 -7.84 -14.21
C CYS A 39 -6.50 -8.46 -15.37
N TYR A 40 -5.18 -8.53 -15.25
CA TYR A 40 -4.30 -9.20 -16.22
C TYR A 40 -4.61 -10.69 -16.35
N SER A 41 -4.82 -11.38 -15.23
CA SER A 41 -5.15 -12.81 -15.22
C SER A 41 -6.48 -13.09 -15.91
N ALA A 42 -7.50 -12.25 -15.68
CA ALA A 42 -8.79 -12.34 -16.36
C ALA A 42 -8.67 -12.09 -17.88
N ALA A 43 -7.71 -11.26 -18.30
CA ALA A 43 -7.40 -11.04 -19.70
C ALA A 43 -6.49 -12.12 -20.32
N GLY A 44 -5.98 -13.08 -19.53
CA GLY A 44 -5.08 -14.13 -19.99
C GLY A 44 -3.62 -13.71 -20.15
N PHE A 45 -3.19 -12.64 -19.46
CA PHE A 45 -1.83 -12.13 -19.51
C PHE A 45 -1.14 -12.19 -18.15
N THR A 46 0.19 -12.27 -18.17
CA THR A 46 1.01 -12.11 -16.97
C THR A 46 1.34 -10.63 -16.75
N TRP A 47 1.07 -10.11 -15.54
CA TRP A 47 1.39 -8.73 -15.21
C TRP A 47 2.88 -8.43 -15.35
N GLY A 48 3.21 -7.28 -15.94
CA GLY A 48 4.58 -6.86 -16.23
C GLY A 48 5.22 -7.51 -17.46
N ALA A 49 4.65 -8.58 -18.01
CA ALA A 49 5.17 -9.23 -19.23
C ALA A 49 4.75 -8.53 -20.53
N THR A 50 3.66 -7.76 -20.49
CA THR A 50 3.10 -7.05 -21.65
C THR A 50 3.09 -5.55 -21.36
N MET A 51 3.97 -4.81 -22.04
CA MET A 51 4.24 -3.39 -21.83
C MET A 51 4.39 -2.67 -23.18
N GLY A 52 4.05 -1.37 -23.24
CA GLY A 52 4.32 -0.52 -24.41
C GLY A 52 3.16 -0.41 -25.42
N ILE A 53 3.43 0.19 -26.59
CA ILE A 53 2.44 0.53 -27.63
C ILE A 53 1.71 -0.71 -28.19
N SER A 54 2.33 -1.88 -28.13
CA SER A 54 1.77 -3.16 -28.57
C SER A 54 0.88 -3.83 -27.50
N ALA A 55 0.67 -3.21 -26.35
CA ALA A 55 -0.20 -3.76 -25.31
C ALA A 55 -1.67 -3.80 -25.79
N PRO A 56 -2.38 -4.93 -25.59
CA PRO A 56 -3.81 -5.03 -25.86
C PRO A 56 -4.60 -3.95 -25.10
N ALA A 57 -5.72 -3.49 -25.67
CA ALA A 57 -6.54 -2.45 -25.05
C ALA A 57 -7.00 -2.81 -23.62
N SER A 58 -7.27 -4.10 -23.35
CA SER A 58 -7.59 -4.59 -21.99
C SER A 58 -6.44 -4.34 -21.01
N ILE A 59 -5.20 -4.57 -21.44
CA ILE A 59 -3.99 -4.35 -20.64
C ILE A 59 -3.73 -2.87 -20.41
N VAL A 60 -3.92 -2.03 -21.43
CA VAL A 60 -3.86 -0.57 -21.27
C VAL A 60 -4.86 -0.10 -20.22
N ALA A 61 -6.10 -0.60 -20.27
CA ALA A 61 -7.13 -0.28 -19.29
C ALA A 61 -6.73 -0.75 -17.87
N CYS A 62 -6.28 -2.00 -17.70
CA CYS A 62 -5.81 -2.50 -16.39
C CYS A 62 -4.71 -1.62 -15.79
N ASN A 63 -3.72 -1.20 -16.60
CA ASN A 63 -2.64 -0.34 -16.12
C ASN A 63 -3.09 1.09 -15.83
N SER A 64 -4.00 1.66 -16.63
CA SER A 64 -4.54 2.98 -16.33
C SER A 64 -5.27 3.00 -14.98
N ALA A 65 -6.10 1.98 -14.70
CA ALA A 65 -6.78 1.82 -13.42
C ALA A 65 -5.80 1.63 -12.27
N PHE A 66 -4.74 0.82 -12.49
CA PHE A 66 -3.66 0.66 -11.53
C PHE A 66 -2.96 1.98 -11.21
N GLY A 67 -2.59 2.77 -12.22
CA GLY A 67 -1.95 4.07 -12.04
C GLY A 67 -2.83 5.04 -11.25
N THR A 68 -4.14 5.11 -11.54
CA THR A 68 -5.10 5.91 -10.75
C THR A 68 -5.18 5.43 -9.30
N CYS A 69 -5.25 4.11 -9.07
CA CYS A 69 -5.27 3.52 -7.74
C CYS A 69 -4.01 3.89 -6.94
N GLN A 70 -2.84 3.77 -7.57
CA GLN A 70 -1.55 4.13 -6.97
C GLN A 70 -1.47 5.62 -6.65
N GLY A 71 -1.96 6.49 -7.55
CA GLY A 71 -2.03 7.93 -7.30
C GLY A 71 -2.88 8.28 -6.08
N ALA A 72 -4.00 7.57 -5.86
CA ALA A 72 -4.83 7.74 -4.68
C ALA A 72 -4.13 7.30 -3.38
N CYS A 73 -3.23 6.32 -3.43
CA CYS A 73 -2.49 5.89 -2.23
C CYS A 73 -1.67 7.02 -1.59
N ALA A 74 -1.26 8.05 -2.35
CA ALA A 74 -0.55 9.20 -1.80
C ALA A 74 -1.32 9.91 -0.66
N SER A 75 -2.66 9.92 -0.70
CA SER A 75 -3.46 10.50 0.38
C SER A 75 -3.36 9.72 1.68
N VAL A 76 -3.12 8.40 1.60
CA VAL A 76 -2.96 7.52 2.75
C VAL A 76 -1.59 7.72 3.42
N LEU A 77 -0.57 8.08 2.64
CA LEU A 77 0.75 8.40 3.17
C LEU A 77 0.76 9.69 4.00
N LEU A 78 -0.02 10.68 3.57
CA LEU A 78 -0.09 12.03 4.17
C LEU A 78 -1.21 12.16 5.21
N ALA A 79 -2.08 11.15 5.34
CA ALA A 79 -3.15 11.16 6.32
C ALA A 79 -2.56 11.16 7.74
N PRO A 80 -3.09 11.99 8.67
CA PRO A 80 -2.68 11.95 10.06
C PRO A 80 -2.91 10.56 10.65
N THR A 81 -1.85 9.98 11.20
CA THR A 81 -1.93 8.71 11.90
C THR A 81 -2.29 8.97 13.36
N PRO A 82 -3.40 8.40 13.89
CA PRO A 82 -3.72 8.50 15.31
C PRO A 82 -2.70 7.78 16.19
#